data_AF-A0A090X1I7-F1
#
_entry.id   AF-A0A090X1I7-F1
#
_cell.length_a   1.000
_cell.length_b   1.000
_cell.length_c   1.000
_cell.angle_alpha   90.00
_cell.angle_beta   90.00
_cell.angle_gamma   90.00
#
_symmetry.space_group_name_H-M   'P 1'
#
loop_
_entity.id
_entity.type
_entity.pdbx_description
1 polymer ?
#
loop_
_entity_poly.entity_id
_entity_poly.type
_entity_poly.pdbx_seq_one_letter_code
_entity_poly.pdbx_strand_id
1 'polypeptide(L)'
;MLSPSYANRSSEERDIKIVETAKEIQTIIDNANGQKIMIKMDCEGAEYEIFENLSQSKILDKIDVIIMEWHDNGSKTIEDTLLKFGFNVFSRDLGPISGIITASK
;
A
#
# COMPACT_ATOMS: atom_id res chain seq x y z
N MET A 1 -4.29 23.81 2.98
CA MET A 1 -4.86 24.08 4.32
C MET A 1 -4.66 22.81 5.15
N LEU A 2 -4.14 22.92 6.37
CA LEU A 2 -4.04 21.77 7.27
C LEU A 2 -5.44 21.30 7.68
N SER A 3 -5.64 19.99 7.80
CA SER A 3 -6.89 19.40 8.29
C SER A 3 -7.26 19.99 9.67
N PRO A 4 -8.56 20.18 9.99
CA PRO A 4 -9.01 20.59 11.32
C PRO A 4 -8.47 19.73 12.47
N SER A 5 -8.08 18.48 12.20
CA SER A 5 -7.43 17.60 13.17
C SER A 5 -6.06 18.09 13.66
N TYR A 6 -5.40 19.00 12.93
CA TYR A 6 -4.10 19.57 13.34
C TYR A 6 -4.25 20.68 14.38
N ALA A 7 -5.43 21.26 14.56
CA ALA A 7 -5.65 22.41 15.44
C ALA A 7 -5.81 22.04 16.92
N ASN A 8 -5.98 20.75 17.23
CA ASN A 8 -6.26 20.28 18.59
C ASN A 8 -5.30 19.14 18.97
N ARG A 9 -4.08 19.48 19.40
CA ARG A 9 -3.11 18.51 19.93
C ARG A 9 -3.13 18.52 21.44
N SER A 10 -3.95 17.67 22.05
CA SER A 10 -3.56 16.98 23.28
C SER A 10 -2.62 15.84 22.87
N SER A 11 -1.46 15.71 23.52
CA SER A 11 -0.61 14.53 23.35
C SER A 11 -1.27 13.37 24.07
N GLU A 12 -2.11 12.62 23.36
CA GLU A 12 -2.70 11.37 23.84
C GLU A 12 -1.77 10.21 23.50
N GLU A 13 -1.24 9.53 24.52
CA GLU A 13 -0.63 8.23 24.33
C GLU A 13 -1.70 7.22 23.92
N ARG A 14 -1.39 6.38 22.93
CA ARG A 14 -2.27 5.32 22.46
C ARG A 14 -1.47 4.04 22.32
N ASP A 15 -2.02 2.96 22.86
CA ASP A 15 -1.51 1.62 22.59
C ASP A 15 -1.85 1.24 21.14
N ILE A 16 -0.81 0.91 20.37
CA ILE A 16 -0.95 0.40 19.02
C ILE A 16 -0.58 -1.08 18.99
N LYS A 17 -1.36 -1.86 18.25
CA LYS A 17 -1.04 -3.26 17.97
C LYS A 17 -0.53 -3.35 16.54
N ILE A 18 0.73 -3.75 16.40
CA ILE A 18 1.30 -4.11 15.10
C ILE A 18 0.82 -5.52 14.75
N VAL A 19 0.31 -5.68 13.54
CA VAL A 19 -0.22 -6.94 13.01
C VAL A 19 0.41 -7.21 11.65
N GLU A 20 0.46 -8.49 11.27
CA GLU A 20 1.00 -8.90 9.98
C GLU A 20 0.04 -8.51 8.85
N THR A 21 0.52 -7.73 7.89
CA THR A 21 -0.33 -7.15 6.84
C THR A 21 -0.98 -8.20 5.95
N ALA A 22 -0.23 -9.20 5.49
CA ALA A 22 -0.79 -10.26 4.62
C ALA A 22 -1.94 -11.02 5.28
N LYS A 23 -1.84 -11.32 6.58
CA LYS A 23 -2.89 -12.02 7.32
C LYS A 23 -4.17 -11.20 7.44
N GLU A 24 -4.04 -9.92 7.76
CA GLU A 24 -5.21 -9.03 7.87
C GLU A 24 -5.85 -8.78 6.50
N ILE A 25 -5.06 -8.57 5.46
CA ILE A 25 -5.58 -8.42 4.09
C ILE A 25 -6.24 -9.72 3.61
N GLN A 26 -5.69 -10.89 3.92
CA GLN A 26 -6.34 -12.17 3.61
C GLN A 26 -7.74 -12.26 4.23
N THR A 27 -7.86 -11.86 5.50
CA THR A 27 -9.16 -11.85 6.21
C THR A 27 -10.16 -10.91 5.53
N ILE A 28 -9.70 -9.74 5.06
CA ILE A 28 -10.54 -8.81 4.30
C ILE A 28 -10.99 -9.42 2.97
N ILE A 29 -10.07 -10.07 2.23
CA ILE A 29 -10.37 -10.75 0.96
C ILE A 29 -11.42 -11.84 1.17
N ASP A 30 -11.27 -12.66 2.21
CA ASP A 30 -12.20 -13.76 2.52
C ASP A 30 -13.61 -13.21 2.82
N ASN A 31 -13.70 -12.08 3.50
CA ASN A 31 -14.96 -11.40 3.82
C ASN A 31 -15.60 -10.68 2.62
N ALA A 32 -14.82 -10.32 1.60
CA ALA A 32 -15.32 -9.61 0.43
C ALA A 32 -16.15 -10.50 -0.52
N ASN A 33 -16.09 -11.83 -0.35
CA ASN A 33 -16.94 -12.81 -1.03
C ASN A 33 -16.91 -12.69 -2.57
N GLY A 34 -15.70 -12.59 -3.15
CA GLY A 34 -15.49 -12.54 -4.60
C GLY A 34 -15.66 -11.15 -5.24
N GLN A 35 -15.86 -10.10 -4.44
CA GLN A 35 -15.78 -8.72 -4.92
C GLN A 35 -14.35 -8.34 -5.31
N LYS A 36 -14.24 -7.37 -6.21
CA LYS A 36 -12.95 -6.80 -6.58
C LYS A 36 -12.32 -6.08 -5.40
N ILE A 37 -11.01 -6.25 -5.22
CA ILE A 37 -10.24 -5.66 -4.14
C ILE A 37 -9.32 -4.57 -4.69
N MET A 38 -9.43 -3.38 -4.12
CA MET A 38 -8.51 -2.28 -4.34
C MET A 38 -7.74 -1.97 -3.06
N ILE A 39 -6.42 -1.79 -3.17
CA ILE A 39 -5.58 -1.25 -2.10
C ILE A 39 -5.17 0.17 -2.47
N LYS A 40 -5.39 1.12 -1.54
CA LYS A 40 -4.68 2.39 -1.50
C LYS A 40 -3.63 2.30 -0.40
N MET A 41 -2.37 2.52 -0.74
CA MET A 41 -1.23 2.49 0.18
C MET A 41 -0.55 3.86 0.17
N ASP A 42 -0.39 4.42 1.36
CA ASP A 42 0.25 5.69 1.66
C ASP A 42 0.58 5.64 3.17
N CYS A 43 1.82 5.28 3.49
CA CYS A 43 2.22 4.90 4.85
C CYS A 43 3.42 5.69 5.36
N GLU A 44 3.88 6.69 4.61
CA GLU A 44 4.97 7.60 4.96
C GLU A 44 6.25 6.82 5.39
N GLY A 45 6.60 5.75 4.67
CA GLY A 45 7.87 5.01 4.83
C GLY A 45 7.75 3.49 5.03
N ALA A 46 6.60 2.97 5.45
CA ALA A 46 6.40 1.52 5.68
C ALA A 46 5.99 0.73 4.43
N GLU A 47 5.89 1.37 3.26
CA GLU A 47 5.30 0.78 2.05
C GLU A 47 6.10 -0.42 1.55
N TYR A 48 7.43 -0.37 1.59
CA TYR A 48 8.28 -1.45 1.08
C TYR A 48 8.16 -2.72 1.92
N GLU A 49 8.14 -2.60 3.25
CA GLU A 49 8.01 -3.75 4.14
C GLU A 49 6.63 -4.41 3.99
N ILE A 50 5.58 -3.59 3.93
CA ILE A 50 4.22 -4.06 3.69
C ILE A 50 4.14 -4.72 2.31
N PHE A 51 4.63 -4.06 1.27
CA PHE A 51 4.56 -4.55 -0.09
C PHE A 51 5.34 -5.86 -0.30
N GLU A 52 6.53 -5.98 0.30
CA GLU A 52 7.30 -7.22 0.28
C GLU A 52 6.55 -8.35 0.99
N ASN A 53 5.94 -8.10 2.15
CA ASN A 53 5.12 -9.09 2.84
C ASN A 53 3.93 -9.56 2.00
N LEU A 54 3.26 -8.64 1.28
CA LEU A 54 2.16 -8.97 0.36
C LEU A 54 2.62 -9.79 -0.85
N SER A 55 3.79 -9.46 -1.40
CA SER A 55 4.42 -10.18 -2.51
C SER A 55 4.79 -11.61 -2.10
N GLN A 56 5.54 -11.78 -1.00
CA GLN A 56 5.98 -13.09 -0.52
C GLN A 56 4.80 -13.99 -0.13
N SER A 57 3.74 -13.41 0.43
CA SER A 57 2.52 -14.13 0.82
C SER A 57 1.57 -14.41 -0.36
N LYS A 58 1.93 -14.00 -1.58
CA LYS A 58 1.10 -14.12 -2.79
C LYS A 58 -0.28 -13.44 -2.68
N ILE A 59 -0.43 -12.49 -1.76
CA ILE A 59 -1.68 -11.73 -1.61
C ILE A 59 -1.94 -10.90 -2.86
N LEU A 60 -0.90 -10.40 -3.52
CA LEU A 60 -0.98 -9.63 -4.77
C LEU A 60 -1.70 -10.38 -5.92
N ASP A 61 -1.80 -11.71 -5.88
CA ASP A 61 -2.57 -12.49 -6.85
C ASP A 61 -4.08 -12.25 -6.73
N LYS A 62 -4.54 -11.84 -5.55
CA LYS A 62 -5.96 -11.65 -5.19
C LYS A 62 -6.39 -10.17 -5.21
N ILE A 63 -5.51 -9.27 -5.63
CA ILE A 63 -5.78 -7.83 -5.67
C ILE A 63 -5.99 -7.41 -7.13
N ASP A 64 -7.06 -6.67 -7.38
CA ASP A 64 -7.41 -6.18 -8.72
C ASP A 64 -6.71 -4.85 -9.02
N VAL A 65 -6.62 -3.95 -8.03
CA VAL A 65 -6.04 -2.61 -8.21
C VAL A 65 -5.18 -2.21 -7.01
N ILE A 66 -4.02 -1.63 -7.29
CA ILE A 66 -3.14 -1.01 -6.29
C ILE A 66 -2.88 0.43 -6.69
N ILE A 67 -3.12 1.35 -5.76
CA ILE A 67 -2.66 2.74 -5.83
C ILE A 67 -1.68 2.92 -4.68
N MET A 68 -0.41 3.12 -4.98
CA MET A 68 0.64 3.21 -3.98
C MET A 68 1.38 4.53 -4.12
N GLU A 69 1.49 5.26 -3.02
CA GLU A 69 2.47 6.34 -2.90
C GLU A 69 3.72 5.76 -2.25
N TRP A 70 4.87 5.95 -2.87
CA TRP A 70 6.14 5.48 -2.31
C TRP A 70 6.98 6.68 -1.90
N HIS A 71 7.79 6.46 -0.87
CA HIS A 71 8.69 7.45 -0.29
C HIS A 71 10.13 6.92 -0.32
N ASP A 72 11.12 7.79 -0.50
CA ASP A 72 12.57 7.57 -0.40
C ASP A 72 13.26 6.63 -1.41
N ASN A 73 12.85 5.36 -1.52
CA ASN A 73 13.64 4.33 -2.23
C ASN A 73 13.30 4.15 -3.72
N GLY A 74 12.37 4.95 -4.26
CA GLY A 74 11.99 4.89 -5.67
C GLY A 74 11.03 3.76 -6.03
N SER A 75 10.49 3.82 -7.24
CA SER A 75 9.43 2.93 -7.72
C SER A 75 9.90 1.58 -8.24
N LYS A 76 11.15 1.48 -8.72
CA LYS A 76 11.60 0.40 -9.61
C LYS A 76 11.31 -1.02 -9.09
N THR A 77 11.67 -1.31 -7.85
CA THR A 77 11.46 -2.64 -7.26
C THR A 77 9.98 -2.99 -7.12
N ILE A 78 9.14 -1.98 -6.83
CA ILE A 78 7.69 -2.13 -6.74
C ILE A 78 7.12 -2.43 -8.12
N GLU A 79 7.51 -1.65 -9.13
CA GLU A 79 7.08 -1.84 -10.53
C GLU A 79 7.46 -3.23 -11.05
N ASP A 80 8.72 -3.65 -10.89
CA ASP A 80 9.20 -4.96 -11.33
C ASP A 80 8.41 -6.11 -10.68
N THR A 81 8.04 -5.96 -9.41
CA THR A 81 7.24 -6.94 -8.69
C THR A 81 5.81 -6.96 -9.20
N LEU A 82 5.17 -5.81 -9.34
CA LEU A 82 3.80 -5.70 -9.87
C LEU A 82 3.70 -6.30 -11.28
N LEU A 83 4.67 -6.04 -12.15
CA LEU A 83 4.74 -6.63 -13.49
C LEU A 83 4.84 -8.16 -13.43
N LYS A 84 5.66 -8.72 -12.52
CA LYS A 84 5.75 -10.19 -12.31
C LYS A 84 4.44 -10.81 -11.85
N PHE A 85 3.66 -10.08 -11.06
CA PHE A 85 2.32 -10.50 -10.62
C PHE A 85 1.24 -10.26 -11.69
N GLY A 86 1.59 -9.77 -12.89
CA GLY A 86 0.69 -9.61 -14.01
C GLY A 86 -0.13 -8.32 -14.01
N PHE A 87 0.26 -7.32 -13.23
CA PHE A 87 -0.38 -6.01 -13.28
C PHE A 87 0.09 -5.18 -14.49
N ASN A 88 -0.81 -4.37 -15.04
CA ASN A 88 -0.43 -3.24 -15.87
C ASN A 88 -0.07 -2.06 -14.94
N VAL A 89 1.11 -1.48 -15.12
CA VAL A 89 1.68 -0.49 -14.19
C VAL A 89 1.81 0.88 -14.86
N PHE A 90 1.35 1.92 -14.18
CA PHE A 90 1.60 3.31 -14.50
C PHE A 90 2.25 4.00 -13.29
N SER A 91 3.45 4.52 -13.48
CA SER A 91 4.26 5.14 -12.43
C SER A 91 4.54 6.59 -12.79
N ARG A 92 4.55 7.47 -11.78
CA ARG A 92 4.85 8.89 -11.93
C ARG A 92 5.58 9.41 -10.70
N ASP A 93 6.77 9.98 -10.91
CA ASP A 93 7.48 10.72 -9.87
C ASP A 93 6.72 12.02 -9.53
N LEU A 94 6.60 12.30 -8.24
CA LEU A 94 6.02 13.54 -7.71
C LEU A 94 7.09 14.49 -7.19
N GLY A 95 8.27 13.96 -6.87
CA GLY A 95 9.45 14.72 -6.46
C GLY A 95 10.70 13.84 -6.39
N PRO A 96 11.81 14.35 -5.83
CA PRO A 96 13.06 13.60 -5.75
C PRO A 96 13.00 12.36 -4.87
N ILE A 97 12.06 12.32 -3.92
CA ILE A 97 11.95 11.28 -2.89
C ILE A 97 10.53 10.70 -2.80
N SER A 98 9.66 10.99 -3.76
CA SER A 98 8.31 10.41 -3.75
C SER A 98 7.70 10.30 -5.13
N GLY A 99 6.78 9.36 -5.25
CA GLY A 99 6.03 9.12 -6.48
C GLY A 99 4.81 8.28 -6.23
N ILE A 100 3.98 8.16 -7.27
CA ILE A 100 2.75 7.38 -7.24
C ILE A 100 2.77 6.29 -8.31
N ILE A 101 2.34 5.10 -7.93
CA ILE A 101 2.13 3.96 -8.80
C ILE A 101 0.64 3.63 -8.79
N THR A 102 0.07 3.45 -9.99
CA THR A 102 -1.26 2.86 -10.18
C THR A 102 -1.08 1.57 -10.98
N ALA A 103 -1.61 0.47 -10.46
CA ALA A 103 -1.48 -0.84 -11.07
C ALA A 103 -2.82 -1.58 -11.09
N SER A 104 -3.16 -2.25 -12.19
CA SER A 104 -4.44 -2.96 -12.32
C SER A 104 -4.39 -4.22 -13.20
N LYS A 105 -5.30 -5.16 -12.93
CA LYS A 105 -5.56 -6.40 -13.69
C LYS A 105 -6.93 -6.40 -14.35
#